data_AF-A0A3P7RCN6-F1
#
_entry.id   AF-A0A3P7RCN6-F1
#
_cell.length_a   1.000
_cell.length_b   1.000
_cell.length_c   1.000
_cell.angle_alpha   90.00
_cell.angle_beta   90.00
_cell.angle_gamma   90.00
#
_symmetry.space_group_name_H-M   'P 1'
#
loop_
_entity.id
_entity.type
_entity.pdbx_description
1 polymer ?
#
loop_
_entity_poly.entity_id
_entity_poly.type
_entity_poly.pdbx_seq_one_letter_code
_entity_poly.pdbx_strand_id
1 'polypeptide(L)'
;MAGYNGTIFAYGQSGSGKTYTMTGGSELFTNRGLIPRAITYLFDKFAEDPNAQYVLKISYLELYNDVGYDLIGSGKRAVSVIDDLPRILVYEDGATRMVHLKNLNLHCASTAEDAMALLFLGDTNRVIAEVGSLHPYYGLFYARYTM
;
A
#
# COMPACT_ATOMS: atom_id res chain seq x y z
N MET A 1 15.13 12.91 8.26
CA MET A 1 13.78 13.13 7.66
C MET A 1 12.86 13.82 8.67
N ALA A 2 12.21 14.93 8.33
CA ALA A 2 11.55 15.83 9.30
C ALA A 2 10.09 15.45 9.71
N GLY A 3 9.62 14.25 9.41
CA GLY A 3 8.32 13.74 9.90
C GLY A 3 7.06 14.29 9.22
N TYR A 4 7.18 14.80 7.99
CA TYR A 4 6.03 15.29 7.22
C TYR A 4 5.22 14.15 6.58
N ASN A 5 3.89 14.27 6.61
CA ASN A 5 2.99 13.38 5.90
C ASN A 5 2.91 13.78 4.42
N GLY A 6 3.08 12.82 3.51
CA GLY A 6 2.89 13.00 2.07
C GLY A 6 1.83 12.05 1.53
N THR A 7 1.06 12.51 0.54
CA THR A 7 0.05 11.68 -0.15
C THR A 7 0.17 11.92 -1.64
N ILE A 8 0.22 10.83 -2.40
CA ILE A 8 0.27 10.85 -3.86
C ILE A 8 -0.86 9.95 -4.38
N PHE A 9 -1.66 10.47 -5.29
CA PHE A 9 -2.72 9.75 -5.96
C PHE A 9 -2.65 9.99 -7.47
N ALA A 10 -2.99 8.97 -8.26
CA ALA A 10 -3.10 9.08 -9.70
C ALA A 10 -4.59 9.10 -10.10
N TYR A 11 -4.98 10.07 -10.93
CA TYR A 11 -6.36 10.24 -11.39
C TYR A 11 -6.41 10.31 -12.93
N GLY A 12 -7.45 9.75 -13.53
CA GLY A 12 -7.61 9.66 -14.98
C GLY A 12 -8.54 8.53 -15.39
N GLN A 13 -8.94 8.50 -16.67
CA GLN A 13 -9.83 7.47 -17.22
C GLN A 13 -9.22 6.05 -17.17
N SER A 14 -10.06 5.01 -17.25
CA SER A 14 -9.57 3.62 -17.37
C SER A 14 -8.63 3.46 -18.57
N GLY A 15 -7.56 2.69 -18.39
CA GLY A 15 -6.51 2.54 -19.41
C GLY A 15 -5.51 3.71 -19.53
N SER A 16 -5.65 4.79 -18.75
CA SER A 16 -4.72 5.94 -18.81
C SER A 16 -3.35 5.71 -18.14
N GLY A 17 -3.03 4.48 -17.72
CA GLY A 17 -1.74 4.13 -17.14
C GLY A 17 -1.56 4.41 -15.64
N LYS A 18 -2.60 4.75 -14.87
CA LYS A 18 -2.51 5.02 -13.41
C LYS A 18 -1.75 3.93 -12.63
N THR A 19 -2.15 2.68 -12.81
CA THR A 19 -1.50 1.52 -12.16
C THR A 19 -0.05 1.36 -12.60
N TYR A 20 0.23 1.59 -13.89
CA TYR A 20 1.59 1.55 -14.42
C TYR A 20 2.45 2.68 -13.84
N THR A 21 1.90 3.89 -13.64
CA THR A 21 2.63 4.98 -12.98
C THR A 21 2.92 4.67 -11.51
N MET A 22 1.94 4.13 -10.77
CA MET A 22 2.07 3.90 -9.32
C MET A 22 2.90 2.65 -9.00
N THR A 23 2.55 1.49 -9.56
CA THR A 23 3.23 0.22 -9.28
C THR A 23 4.30 -0.08 -10.32
N GLY A 24 4.03 0.20 -11.60
CA GLY A 24 4.91 -0.18 -12.70
C GLY A 24 4.62 -1.56 -13.27
N GLY A 25 5.51 -2.02 -14.15
CA GLY A 25 5.53 -3.39 -14.65
C GLY A 25 6.24 -4.34 -13.69
N SER A 26 5.80 -5.59 -13.66
CA SER A 26 6.32 -6.65 -12.78
C SER A 26 7.63 -7.28 -13.26
N GLU A 27 8.01 -7.10 -14.53
CA GLU A 27 9.07 -7.91 -15.16
C GLU A 27 10.47 -7.29 -15.11
N LEU A 28 10.59 -5.97 -15.24
CA LEU A 28 11.89 -5.28 -15.35
C LEU A 28 12.02 -4.20 -14.27
N PHE A 29 13.20 -4.10 -13.67
CA PHE A 29 13.50 -3.06 -12.68
C PHE A 29 13.30 -1.64 -13.25
N THR A 30 13.62 -1.44 -14.53
CA THR A 30 13.39 -0.17 -15.24
C THR A 30 11.92 0.21 -15.33
N ASN A 31 11.02 -0.78 -15.28
CA ASN A 31 9.58 -0.58 -15.41
C ASN A 31 8.89 -0.34 -14.06
N ARG A 32 9.64 -0.31 -12.94
CA ARG A 32 9.09 -0.02 -11.62
C ARG A 32 8.46 1.38 -11.58
N GLY A 33 7.29 1.47 -10.97
CA GLY A 33 6.54 2.71 -10.80
C GLY A 33 7.01 3.50 -9.58
N LEU A 34 6.19 4.46 -9.18
CA LEU A 34 6.49 5.38 -8.08
C LEU A 34 6.66 4.68 -6.72
N ILE A 35 5.75 3.77 -6.36
CA ILE A 35 5.73 3.10 -5.05
C ILE A 35 7.02 2.30 -4.80
N PRO A 36 7.43 1.36 -5.67
CA PRO A 36 8.65 0.59 -5.42
C PRO A 36 9.92 1.46 -5.46
N ARG A 37 9.93 2.56 -6.23
CA ARG A 37 11.04 3.54 -6.20
C ARG A 37 11.08 4.33 -4.90
N ALA A 38 9.92 4.71 -4.36
CA ALA A 38 9.82 5.39 -3.08
C ALA A 38 10.31 4.50 -1.93
N ILE A 39 9.98 3.20 -1.96
CA ILE A 39 10.49 2.22 -0.99
C ILE A 39 12.02 2.19 -1.02
N THR A 40 12.64 1.98 -2.19
CA THR A 40 14.11 1.97 -2.32
C THR A 40 14.71 3.28 -1.82
N TYR A 41 14.18 4.42 -2.25
CA TYR A 41 14.64 5.74 -1.83
C TYR A 41 14.58 5.94 -0.31
N LEU A 42 13.51 5.49 0.35
CA LEU A 42 13.38 5.59 1.81
C LEU A 42 14.48 4.80 2.52
N PHE A 43 14.76 3.57 2.10
CA PHE A 43 15.82 2.75 2.70
C PHE A 43 17.22 3.30 2.41
N ASP A 44 17.48 3.82 1.21
CA ASP A 44 18.74 4.53 0.91
C ASP A 44 18.93 5.71 1.86
N LYS A 45 17.85 6.47 2.13
CA LYS A 45 17.88 7.60 3.07
C LYS A 45 18.04 7.18 4.52
N PHE A 46 17.50 6.03 4.92
CA PHE A 46 17.74 5.50 6.27
C PHE A 46 19.21 5.11 6.46
N ALA A 47 19.87 4.61 5.42
CA ALA A 47 21.28 4.24 5.47
C ALA A 47 22.24 5.45 5.54
N GLU A 48 21.79 6.65 5.14
CA GLU A 48 22.61 7.88 5.19
C GLU A 48 22.87 8.39 6.62
N ASP A 49 22.05 7.99 7.61
CA ASP A 49 22.20 8.40 9.01
C ASP A 49 22.22 7.17 9.95
N PRO A 50 23.40 6.56 10.17
CA PRO A 50 23.53 5.37 11.01
C PRO A 50 23.19 5.58 12.49
N ASN A 51 23.12 6.84 12.94
CA ASN A 51 22.79 7.18 14.33
C ASN A 51 21.28 7.24 14.57
N ALA A 52 20.49 7.29 13.49
CA ALA A 52 19.04 7.28 13.54
C ALA A 52 18.51 5.85 13.37
N GLN A 53 17.54 5.48 14.21
CA GLN A 53 16.75 4.27 13.99
C GLN A 53 15.49 4.65 13.24
N TYR A 54 15.17 3.90 12.18
CA TYR A 54 13.95 4.11 11.42
C TYR A 54 13.14 2.82 11.42
N VAL A 55 11.82 2.95 11.59
CA VAL A 55 10.87 1.86 11.44
C VAL A 55 9.92 2.22 10.30
N LEU A 56 10.01 1.49 9.20
CA LEU A 56 9.04 1.60 8.11
C LEU A 56 7.84 0.69 8.41
N LYS A 57 6.63 1.27 8.37
CA LYS A 57 5.36 0.54 8.46
C LYS A 57 4.58 0.69 7.16
N ILE A 58 4.08 -0.42 6.65
CA ILE A 58 3.34 -0.48 5.39
C ILE A 58 1.96 -1.07 5.65
N SER A 59 0.97 -0.50 5.01
CA SER A 59 -0.39 -1.04 4.89
C SER A 59 -0.87 -0.86 3.47
N TYR A 60 -1.60 -1.83 2.93
CA TYR A 60 -2.11 -1.76 1.58
C TYR A 60 -3.59 -2.11 1.60
N LEU A 61 -4.42 -1.21 1.09
CA LEU A 61 -5.86 -1.41 1.04
C LEU A 61 -6.42 -1.16 -0.36
N GLU A 62 -7.57 -1.76 -0.59
CA GLU A 62 -8.41 -1.51 -1.75
C GLU A 62 -9.79 -1.07 -1.30
N LEU A 63 -10.37 -0.10 -2.03
CA LEU A 63 -11.77 0.26 -1.89
C LEU A 63 -12.55 -0.38 -3.03
N TYR A 64 -13.47 -1.27 -2.68
CA TYR A 64 -14.36 -1.95 -3.60
C TYR A 64 -15.81 -1.82 -3.13
N ASN A 65 -16.66 -1.24 -3.98
CA ASN A 65 -18.09 -1.03 -3.70
C ASN A 65 -18.34 -0.35 -2.33
N ASP A 66 -17.61 0.74 -2.06
CA ASP A 66 -17.62 1.49 -0.80
C ASP A 66 -17.18 0.70 0.45
N VAL A 67 -16.63 -0.51 0.26
CA VAL A 67 -16.05 -1.34 1.31
C VAL A 67 -14.54 -1.36 1.16
N GLY A 68 -13.81 -1.06 2.24
CA GLY A 68 -12.36 -1.20 2.28
C GLY A 68 -11.94 -2.62 2.61
N TYR A 69 -10.88 -3.10 1.97
CA TYR A 69 -10.28 -4.40 2.20
C TYR A 69 -8.78 -4.26 2.46
N ASP A 70 -8.29 -4.93 3.50
CA ASP A 70 -6.85 -5.02 3.77
C ASP A 70 -6.24 -6.06 2.80
N LEU A 71 -5.42 -5.59 1.85
CA LEU A 71 -4.80 -6.41 0.81
C LEU A 71 -3.61 -7.23 1.32
N ILE A 72 -3.10 -6.96 2.52
CA ILE A 72 -2.00 -7.74 3.12
C ILE A 72 -2.56 -8.73 4.14
N GLY A 73 -3.54 -8.29 4.93
CA GLY A 73 -4.21 -9.09 5.93
C GLY A 73 -3.30 -9.50 7.09
N SER A 74 -3.78 -10.42 7.93
CA SER A 74 -3.09 -10.88 9.13
C SER A 74 -2.01 -11.95 8.87
N GLY A 75 -1.77 -12.32 7.61
CA GLY A 75 -0.77 -13.33 7.23
C GLY A 75 -0.17 -13.08 5.85
N LYS A 76 1.08 -13.54 5.64
CA LYS A 76 1.81 -13.37 4.37
C LYS A 76 1.37 -14.35 3.27
N ARG A 77 0.08 -14.69 3.19
CA ARG A 77 -0.44 -15.66 2.21
C ARG A 77 -1.40 -14.97 1.26
N ALA A 78 -1.23 -15.21 -0.03
CA ALA A 78 -2.18 -14.75 -1.02
C ALA A 78 -3.55 -15.40 -0.79
N VAL A 79 -4.60 -14.61 -0.97
CA VAL A 79 -5.99 -15.02 -0.74
C VAL A 79 -6.63 -15.34 -2.09
N SER A 80 -7.45 -16.39 -2.18
CA SER A 80 -8.06 -16.83 -3.45
C SER A 80 -9.35 -16.10 -3.83
N VAL A 81 -10.02 -15.45 -2.87
CA VAL A 81 -11.29 -14.75 -3.07
C VAL A 81 -11.33 -13.46 -2.23
N ILE A 82 -11.91 -12.38 -2.77
CA ILE A 82 -11.96 -11.07 -2.10
C ILE A 82 -12.70 -11.09 -0.75
N ASP A 83 -13.70 -11.96 -0.60
CA ASP A 83 -14.53 -12.06 0.62
C ASP A 83 -13.75 -12.58 1.84
N ASP A 84 -12.60 -13.21 1.62
CA ASP A 84 -11.71 -13.68 2.67
C ASP A 84 -10.74 -12.57 3.15
N LEU A 85 -10.68 -11.42 2.47
CA LEU A 85 -9.88 -10.28 2.89
C LEU A 85 -10.55 -9.53 4.07
N PRO A 86 -9.79 -9.11 5.09
CA PRO A 86 -10.37 -8.37 6.21
C PRO A 86 -11.00 -7.05 5.75
N ARG A 87 -12.27 -6.85 6.14
CA ARG A 87 -12.97 -5.58 5.89
C ARG A 87 -12.48 -4.48 6.82
N ILE A 88 -12.19 -3.33 6.23
CA ILE A 88 -11.75 -2.12 6.90
C ILE A 88 -12.99 -1.31 7.29
N LEU A 89 -13.02 -0.87 8.55
CA LEU A 89 -14.05 0.01 9.06
C LEU A 89 -13.50 1.44 9.12
N VAL A 90 -14.16 2.35 8.42
CA VAL A 90 -13.87 3.78 8.47
C VAL A 90 -14.77 4.42 9.52
N TYR A 91 -14.19 5.16 10.47
CA TYR A 91 -14.95 5.98 11.41
C TYR A 91 -14.27 7.32 11.65
N GLU A 92 -15.07 8.36 11.83
CA GLU A 92 -14.62 9.69 12.20
C GLU A 92 -14.73 9.85 13.72
N ASP A 93 -13.64 10.26 14.35
CA ASP A 93 -13.67 10.66 15.76
C ASP A 93 -14.39 12.02 15.86
N GLY A 94 -15.55 12.03 16.51
CA GLY A 94 -16.38 13.24 16.65
C GLY A 94 -15.71 14.38 17.43
N ALA A 95 -14.69 14.11 18.25
CA ALA A 95 -13.96 15.14 18.99
C ALA A 95 -12.83 15.77 18.17
N THR A 96 -12.10 14.94 17.40
CA THR A 96 -10.90 15.39 16.67
C THR A 96 -11.15 15.62 15.17
N ARG A 97 -12.30 15.19 14.64
CA ARG A 97 -12.61 15.09 13.20
C ARG A 97 -11.56 14.30 12.42
N MET A 98 -10.81 13.43 13.09
CA MET A 98 -9.84 12.56 12.44
C MET A 98 -10.53 11.29 11.94
N VAL A 99 -10.19 10.90 10.71
CA VAL A 99 -10.64 9.64 10.12
C VAL A 99 -9.71 8.52 10.54
N HIS A 100 -10.28 7.45 11.08
CA HIS A 100 -9.57 6.27 11.52
C HIS A 100 -9.99 5.04 10.71
N LEU A 101 -8.99 4.25 10.31
CA LEU A 101 -9.19 2.96 9.66
C LEU A 101 -8.98 1.85 10.71
N LYS A 102 -10.05 1.12 11.03
CA LYS A 102 -10.01 -0.08 11.89
C LYS A 102 -9.80 -1.32 11.01
N ASN A 103 -9.07 -2.29 11.57
CA ASN A 103 -8.72 -3.56 10.92
C ASN A 103 -7.77 -3.46 9.71
N LEU A 104 -7.13 -2.31 9.50
CA LEU A 104 -6.03 -2.20 8.56
C LEU A 104 -4.71 -2.56 9.26
N ASN A 105 -4.07 -3.65 8.84
CA ASN A 105 -2.82 -4.08 9.46
C ASN A 105 -1.64 -3.19 9.04
N LEU A 106 -0.79 -2.88 10.02
CA LEU A 106 0.47 -2.17 9.82
C LEU A 106 1.62 -3.18 9.94
N HIS A 107 2.29 -3.45 8.83
CA HIS A 107 3.41 -4.38 8.77
C HIS A 107 4.73 -3.63 8.87
N CYS A 108 5.58 -4.02 9.80
CA CYS A 108 6.95 -3.51 9.86
C CYS A 108 7.78 -4.12 8.72
N ALA A 109 8.52 -3.28 8.02
CA ALA A 109 9.52 -3.70 7.04
C ALA A 109 10.90 -3.24 7.51
N SER A 110 11.81 -4.19 7.73
CA SER A 110 13.16 -3.91 8.19
C SER A 110 14.14 -3.67 7.04
N THR A 111 13.79 -4.15 5.84
CA THR A 111 14.59 -3.99 4.61
C THR A 111 13.71 -3.57 3.44
N ALA A 112 14.36 -3.07 2.38
CA ALA A 112 13.68 -2.75 1.12
C ALA A 112 13.03 -4.01 0.53
N GLU A 113 13.67 -5.16 0.66
CA GLU A 113 13.17 -6.46 0.22
C GLU A 113 11.88 -6.85 0.96
N ASP A 114 11.82 -6.65 2.28
CA ASP A 114 10.61 -6.91 3.09
C ASP A 114 9.45 -6.04 2.62
N ALA A 115 9.71 -4.74 2.42
CA ALA A 115 8.73 -3.78 1.95
C ALA A 115 8.22 -4.11 0.54
N MET A 116 9.13 -4.49 -0.36
CA MET A 116 8.80 -4.93 -1.71
C MET A 116 7.97 -6.21 -1.69
N ALA A 117 8.30 -7.19 -0.83
CA ALA A 117 7.52 -8.41 -0.70
C ALA A 117 6.07 -8.15 -0.25
N LEU A 118 5.86 -7.19 0.66
CA LEU A 118 4.51 -6.76 1.07
C LEU A 118 3.76 -6.07 -0.08
N LEU A 119 4.44 -5.24 -0.88
CA LEU A 119 3.86 -4.63 -2.08
C LEU A 119 3.42 -5.70 -3.08
N PHE A 120 4.29 -6.68 -3.39
CA PHE A 120 3.97 -7.77 -4.30
C PHE A 120 2.81 -8.65 -3.80
N LEU A 121 2.75 -8.92 -2.50
CA LEU A 121 1.64 -9.65 -1.89
C LEU A 121 0.32 -8.90 -2.08
N GLY A 122 0.30 -7.60 -1.78
CA GLY A 122 -0.91 -6.79 -1.96
C GLY A 122 -1.31 -6.64 -3.42
N ASP A 123 -0.36 -6.51 -4.35
CA ASP A 123 -0.67 -6.49 -5.79
C ASP A 123 -1.24 -7.83 -6.27
N THR A 124 -0.75 -8.95 -5.74
CA THR A 124 -1.29 -10.30 -6.04
C THR A 124 -2.73 -10.41 -5.57
N ASN A 125 -3.02 -9.97 -4.34
CA ASN A 125 -4.37 -10.00 -3.78
C ASN A 125 -5.32 -9.03 -4.53
N ARG A 126 -4.81 -7.89 -5.00
CA ARG A 126 -5.56 -6.93 -5.83
C ARG A 126 -5.96 -7.54 -7.18
N VAL A 127 -5.05 -8.24 -7.87
CA VAL A 127 -5.38 -8.89 -9.16
C VAL A 127 -6.48 -9.94 -8.98
N ILE A 128 -6.46 -10.68 -7.87
CA ILE A 128 -7.51 -11.65 -7.55
C ILE A 128 -8.85 -10.96 -7.30
N ALA A 129 -8.84 -9.79 -6.67
CA ALA A 129 -10.03 -8.96 -6.54
C ALA A 129 -10.56 -8.52 -7.92
N GLU A 130 -9.70 -8.07 -8.84
CA GLU A 130 -10.08 -7.58 -10.19
C GLU A 130 -10.74 -8.65 -11.08
N VAL A 131 -10.26 -9.90 -11.04
CA VAL A 131 -10.74 -10.98 -11.94
C VAL A 131 -12.21 -11.36 -11.68
N GLY A 132 -12.80 -10.95 -10.56
CA GLY A 132 -14.17 -11.29 -10.15
C GLY A 132 -15.24 -10.24 -10.44
N SER A 133 -14.95 -9.09 -11.05
CA SER A 133 -15.86 -7.94 -11.01
C SER A 133 -15.93 -7.06 -12.27
N LEU A 134 -17.06 -6.37 -12.42
CA LEU A 134 -17.40 -5.47 -13.53
C LEU A 134 -17.26 -3.98 -13.19
N HIS A 135 -16.66 -3.60 -12.05
CA HIS A 135 -16.63 -2.19 -11.56
C HIS A 135 -15.21 -1.63 -11.38
N PRO A 136 -15.03 -0.29 -11.43
CA PRO A 136 -13.71 0.34 -11.33
C PRO A 136 -13.10 0.20 -9.93
N TYR A 137 -11.82 -0.16 -9.88
CA TYR A 137 -11.04 -0.38 -8.65
C TYR A 137 -10.13 0.79 -8.31
N TYR A 138 -9.97 1.05 -7.01
CA TYR A 138 -9.06 2.05 -6.47
C TYR A 138 -8.17 1.41 -5.39
N GLY A 139 -6.94 1.05 -5.78
CA GLY A 139 -5.92 0.59 -4.84
C GLY A 139 -5.20 1.78 -4.20
N LEU A 140 -5.14 1.80 -2.86
CA LEU A 140 -4.39 2.80 -2.09
C LEU A 140 -3.27 2.11 -1.31
N PHE A 141 -2.03 2.35 -1.74
CA PHE A 141 -0.85 1.94 -0.98
C PHE A 141 -0.47 3.04 0.01
N TYR A 142 -0.41 2.71 1.30
CA TYR A 142 -0.04 3.65 2.35
C TYR A 142 1.25 3.17 3.04
N ALA A 143 2.28 4.00 2.98
CA ALA A 143 3.53 3.77 3.70
C ALA A 143 3.81 4.95 4.62
N ARG A 144 4.17 4.64 5.87
CA ARG A 144 4.58 5.61 6.87
C ARG A 144 5.84 5.10 7.55
N TYR A 145 6.84 5.96 7.67
CA TYR A 145 7.99 5.68 8.53
C TYR A 145 7.90 6.51 9.81
N THR A 146 8.48 5.97 10.88
CA THR A 146 8.69 6.67 12.15
C THR A 146 10.17 6.56 12.50
N MET A 147 10.74 7.67 12.96
CA MET A 147 12.04 7.73 13.63
C MET A 147 11.90 7.28 15.08
#